data_AF-A0A7Y5U793-F1
#
_entry.id   AF-A0A7Y5U793-F1
#
_cell.length_a   1.000
_cell.length_b   1.000
_cell.length_c   1.000
_cell.angle_alpha   90.00
_cell.angle_beta   90.00
_cell.angle_gamma   90.00
#
_symmetry.space_group_name_H-M   'P 1'
#
loop_
_entity.id
_entity.type
_entity.pdbx_description
1 polymer ?
#
loop_
_entity_poly.entity_id
_entity_poly.type
_entity_poly.pdbx_seq_one_letter_code
_entity_poly.pdbx_strand_id
1 'polypeptide(L)'
;MGLVRAAAAGLVAVSALAAVVGVVAATTPANVDVSQRHLNESEETIAVNPTNPKNIVVISNIGHREAGLTAGMFAAVSLDGGATWTRRLIGLGAGRLWRPHLRCRQI
;
A
#
# COMPACT_ATOMS: atom_id res chain seq x y z
N MET A 1 33.43 -43.23 -63.97
CA MET A 1 33.70 -43.14 -62.52
C MET A 1 34.09 -41.71 -62.21
N GLY A 2 33.31 -40.99 -61.39
CA GLY A 2 33.59 -39.59 -61.04
C GLY A 2 32.37 -38.93 -60.39
N LEU A 3 32.38 -38.91 -59.05
CA LEU A 3 31.27 -38.65 -58.14
C LEU A 3 30.62 -37.25 -58.27
N VAL A 4 29.28 -37.22 -58.25
CA VAL A 4 28.47 -36.02 -57.99
C VAL A 4 28.54 -35.72 -56.49
N ARG A 5 29.00 -34.52 -56.11
CA ARG A 5 28.98 -34.04 -54.72
C ARG A 5 27.62 -33.41 -54.42
N ALA A 6 26.81 -34.08 -53.60
CA ALA A 6 25.62 -33.48 -52.99
C ALA A 6 26.04 -32.61 -51.80
N ALA A 7 25.67 -31.33 -51.81
CA ALA A 7 25.81 -30.44 -50.66
C ALA A 7 24.64 -30.71 -49.69
N ALA A 8 24.95 -31.15 -48.48
CA ALA A 8 23.94 -31.32 -47.42
C ALA A 8 23.60 -29.94 -46.83
N ALA A 9 22.35 -29.51 -46.98
CA ALA A 9 21.82 -28.35 -46.28
C ALA A 9 21.59 -28.72 -44.81
N GLY A 10 22.41 -28.17 -43.91
CA GLY A 10 22.24 -28.34 -42.47
C GLY A 10 21.04 -27.55 -41.96
N LEU A 11 20.03 -28.24 -41.46
CA LEU A 11 18.88 -27.62 -40.79
C LEU A 11 19.27 -27.26 -39.36
N VAL A 12 19.43 -25.97 -39.05
CA VAL A 12 19.61 -25.51 -37.67
C VAL A 12 18.23 -25.40 -37.02
N ALA A 13 17.89 -26.36 -36.17
CA ALA A 13 16.69 -26.30 -35.35
C ALA A 13 16.94 -25.33 -34.17
N VAL A 14 16.38 -24.12 -34.24
CA VAL A 14 16.38 -23.19 -33.11
C VAL A 14 15.25 -23.60 -32.16
N SER A 15 15.60 -24.19 -31.01
CA SER A 15 14.64 -24.50 -29.96
C SER A 15 14.30 -23.22 -29.20
N ALA A 16 13.09 -22.69 -29.39
CA ALA A 16 12.59 -21.58 -28.58
C ALA A 16 12.19 -22.09 -27.19
N LEU A 17 12.96 -21.75 -26.15
CA LEU A 17 12.48 -21.89 -24.77
C LEU A 17 11.44 -20.81 -24.50
N ALA A 18 10.16 -21.18 -24.48
CA ALA A 18 9.13 -20.32 -23.93
C ALA A 18 9.27 -20.29 -22.40
N ALA A 19 9.65 -19.14 -21.84
CA ALA A 19 9.61 -18.94 -20.40
C ALA A 19 8.15 -18.88 -19.95
N VAL A 20 7.70 -19.88 -19.19
CA VAL A 20 6.40 -19.84 -18.50
C VAL A 20 6.55 -18.88 -17.33
N VAL A 21 6.18 -17.62 -17.55
CA VAL A 21 5.99 -16.68 -16.44
C VAL A 21 4.71 -17.10 -15.73
N GLY A 22 4.86 -17.81 -14.61
CA GLY A 22 3.74 -18.13 -13.73
C GLY A 22 3.14 -16.83 -13.19
N VAL A 23 1.89 -16.54 -13.57
CA VAL A 23 1.11 -15.47 -12.93
C VAL A 23 0.78 -15.95 -11.53
N VAL A 24 1.41 -15.35 -10.52
CA VAL A 24 0.96 -15.52 -9.12
C VAL A 24 -0.38 -14.82 -9.03
N ALA A 25 -1.44 -15.58 -8.73
CA ALA A 25 -2.75 -14.99 -8.45
C ALA A 25 -2.61 -14.08 -7.22
N ALA A 26 -2.83 -12.78 -7.41
CA ALA A 26 -2.84 -11.82 -6.32
C ALA A 26 -4.03 -12.15 -5.40
N THR A 27 -3.76 -12.40 -4.12
CA THR A 27 -4.83 -12.54 -3.12
C THR A 27 -5.33 -11.15 -2.74
N THR A 28 -6.65 -11.01 -2.57
CA THR A 28 -7.22 -9.79 -2.01
C THR A 28 -6.72 -9.63 -0.57
N PRO A 29 -6.06 -8.52 -0.20
CA PRO A 29 -5.64 -8.29 1.17
C PRO A 29 -6.84 -8.32 2.13
N ALA A 30 -6.61 -8.79 3.35
CA ALA A 30 -7.63 -8.72 4.39
C ALA A 30 -7.96 -7.26 4.71
N ASN A 31 -9.25 -6.97 4.99
CA ASN A 31 -9.63 -5.66 5.46
C ASN A 31 -9.05 -5.42 6.86
N VAL A 32 -8.46 -4.25 7.07
CA VAL A 32 -7.86 -3.87 8.37
C VAL A 32 -8.70 -2.75 8.96
N ASP A 33 -9.26 -2.99 10.15
CA ASP A 33 -9.79 -1.89 10.96
C ASP A 33 -8.61 -1.13 11.56
N VAL A 34 -8.28 0.00 10.94
CA VAL A 34 -7.15 0.84 11.36
C VAL A 34 -7.45 1.49 12.69
N SER A 35 -8.67 1.93 12.98
CA SER A 35 -8.96 2.74 14.17
C SER A 35 -9.14 1.90 15.42
N GLN A 36 -9.74 0.70 15.30
CA GLN A 36 -10.16 -0.15 16.42
C GLN A 36 -11.09 0.60 17.39
N ARG A 37 -11.76 1.65 16.92
CA ARG A 37 -12.65 2.48 17.72
C ARG A 37 -14.07 1.94 17.64
N HIS A 38 -14.82 2.18 18.71
CA HIS A 38 -16.25 1.90 18.72
C HIS A 38 -17.03 3.00 17.99
N LEU A 39 -18.20 2.62 17.45
CA LEU A 39 -19.14 3.47 16.73
C LEU A 39 -18.60 3.94 15.36
N ASN A 40 -19.37 4.75 14.66
CA ASN A 40 -19.11 5.10 13.27
C ASN A 40 -18.10 6.23 13.14
N GLU A 41 -17.37 6.23 12.04
CA GLU A 41 -16.50 7.35 11.65
C GLU A 41 -17.03 7.94 10.34
N SER A 42 -16.58 9.14 9.98
CA SER A 42 -17.07 9.83 8.78
C SER A 42 -15.96 10.59 8.08
N GLU A 43 -16.14 10.84 6.77
CA GLU A 43 -15.23 11.64 5.95
C GLU A 43 -13.79 11.12 5.99
N GLU A 44 -13.62 9.83 5.67
CA GLU A 44 -12.30 9.21 5.69
C GLU A 44 -11.44 9.62 4.49
N THR A 45 -10.13 9.64 4.71
CA THR A 45 -9.16 9.79 3.63
C THR A 45 -7.90 8.98 3.92
N ILE A 46 -7.26 8.50 2.85
CA ILE A 46 -6.00 7.75 2.89
C ILE A 46 -5.02 8.34 1.88
N ALA A 47 -3.75 8.42 2.27
CA ALA A 47 -2.65 8.81 1.40
C ALA A 47 -1.48 7.82 1.54
N VAL A 48 -0.88 7.45 0.41
CA VAL A 48 0.30 6.60 0.33
C VAL A 48 1.45 7.41 -0.27
N ASN A 49 2.62 7.40 0.35
CA ASN A 49 3.77 8.09 -0.19
C ASN A 49 4.27 7.39 -1.47
N PRO A 50 4.27 8.05 -2.64
CA PRO A 50 4.68 7.42 -3.91
C PRO A 50 6.17 7.05 -3.95
N THR A 51 7.02 7.71 -3.16
CA THR A 51 8.46 7.41 -3.08
C THR A 51 8.80 6.35 -2.04
N ASN A 52 7.88 6.04 -1.13
CA ASN A 52 8.01 4.98 -0.16
C ASN A 52 6.61 4.45 0.22
N PRO A 53 6.08 3.44 -0.51
CA PRO A 53 4.72 2.92 -0.29
C PRO A 53 4.47 2.30 1.09
N LYS A 54 5.52 2.10 1.90
CA LYS A 54 5.38 1.67 3.29
C LYS A 54 4.85 2.77 4.21
N ASN A 55 5.02 4.04 3.82
CA ASN A 55 4.49 5.20 4.55
C ASN A 55 3.07 5.52 4.09
N ILE A 56 2.11 5.29 4.99
CA ILE A 56 0.68 5.43 4.75
C ILE A 56 0.08 6.28 5.87
N VAL A 57 -0.82 7.19 5.52
CA VAL A 57 -1.58 8.02 6.47
C VAL A 57 -3.07 7.83 6.23
N VAL A 58 -3.84 7.67 7.29
CA VAL A 58 -5.31 7.63 7.29
C VAL A 58 -5.84 8.69 8.26
N ILE A 59 -6.91 9.38 7.87
CA ILE A 59 -7.61 10.37 8.70
C ILE A 59 -9.12 10.16 8.58
N SER A 60 -9.86 10.39 9.66
CA SER A 60 -11.33 10.37 9.70
C SER A 60 -11.85 11.35 10.75
N ASN A 61 -13.08 11.84 10.57
CA ASN A 61 -13.81 12.52 11.61
C ASN A 61 -14.37 11.53 12.63
N ILE A 62 -14.27 11.91 13.90
CA ILE A 62 -14.87 11.20 15.01
C ILE A 62 -15.81 12.15 15.76
N GLY A 63 -16.97 11.66 16.18
CA GLY A 63 -17.94 12.53 16.81
C GLY A 63 -19.07 11.73 17.40
N HIS A 64 -18.92 11.35 18.66
CA HIS A 64 -19.96 10.68 19.44
C HIS A 64 -20.08 11.31 20.81
N ARG A 65 -20.24 12.64 20.84
CA ARG A 65 -20.39 13.39 22.09
C ARG A 65 -21.67 12.98 22.83
N GLU A 66 -22.70 12.62 22.07
CA GLU A 66 -23.95 12.02 22.54
C GLU A 66 -23.74 10.69 23.28
N ALA A 67 -22.68 9.94 22.95
CA ALA A 67 -22.28 8.73 23.65
C ALA A 67 -21.16 8.96 24.69
N GLY A 68 -20.89 10.23 25.04
CA GLY A 68 -19.84 10.59 26.00
C GLY A 68 -18.41 10.46 25.46
N LEU A 69 -18.22 10.30 24.15
CA LEU A 69 -16.90 10.18 23.52
C LEU A 69 -16.36 11.53 23.06
N THR A 70 -15.04 11.60 22.86
CA THR A 70 -14.35 12.76 22.29
C THR A 70 -14.80 12.99 20.85
N ALA A 71 -15.17 14.24 20.52
CA ALA A 71 -15.35 14.72 19.16
C ALA A 71 -14.06 15.39 18.65
N GLY A 72 -13.74 15.19 17.37
CA GLY A 72 -12.51 15.65 16.75
C GLY A 72 -12.19 14.84 15.50
N MET A 73 -10.92 14.54 15.28
CA MET A 73 -10.48 13.66 14.19
C MET A 73 -9.54 12.58 14.72
N PHE A 74 -9.54 11.44 14.04
CA PHE A 74 -8.58 10.37 14.21
C PHE A 74 -7.54 10.45 13.10
N ALA A 75 -6.28 10.19 13.44
CA ALA A 75 -5.19 10.04 12.48
C ALA A 75 -4.38 8.79 12.81
N ALA A 76 -4.00 8.05 11.78
CA ALA A 76 -3.10 6.90 11.89
C ALA A 76 -2.00 6.95 10.85
N VAL A 77 -0.80 6.53 11.23
CA VAL A 77 0.36 6.43 10.36
C VAL A 77 0.94 5.02 10.44
N SER A 78 1.17 4.42 9.28
CA SER A 78 1.95 3.20 9.12
C SER A 78 3.29 3.54 8.46
N LEU A 79 4.37 2.88 8.90
CA LEU A 79 5.70 2.96 8.27
C LEU A 79 6.16 1.61 7.69
N ASP A 80 5.30 0.59 7.74
CA ASP A 80 5.59 -0.79 7.35
C ASP A 80 4.57 -1.35 6.34
N GLY A 81 3.85 -0.48 5.63
CA GLY A 81 2.89 -0.89 4.59
C GLY A 81 1.53 -1.35 5.12
N GLY A 82 1.16 -0.96 6.34
CA GLY A 82 -0.14 -1.19 6.94
C GLY A 82 -0.15 -2.36 7.92
N ALA A 83 1.01 -2.94 8.25
CA ALA A 83 1.12 -4.01 9.23
C ALA A 83 0.98 -3.49 10.67
N THR A 84 1.51 -2.30 10.96
CA THR A 84 1.33 -1.61 12.25
C THR A 84 0.96 -0.13 12.07
N TRP A 85 0.23 0.40 13.06
CA TRP A 85 -0.33 1.76 12.99
C TRP A 85 -0.10 2.52 14.29
N THR A 86 0.55 3.69 14.18
CA THR A 86 0.62 4.69 15.24
C THR A 86 -0.62 5.56 15.17
N ARG A 87 -1.41 5.62 16.24
CA ARG A 87 -2.77 6.22 16.26
C ARG A 87 -2.82 7.43 17.17
N ARG A 88 -3.58 8.47 16.79
CA ARG A 88 -3.77 9.66 17.63
C ARG A 88 -5.07 10.40 17.31
N LEU A 89 -5.62 11.06 18.33
CA LEU A 89 -6.67 12.06 18.14
C LEU A 89 -6.08 13.44 17.87
N ILE A 90 -6.57 14.11 16.83
CA ILE A 90 -6.21 15.46 16.42
C ILE A 90 -7.48 16.34 16.37
N GLY A 91 -7.32 17.65 16.18
CA GLY A 91 -8.48 18.56 16.08
C GLY A 91 -9.26 18.76 17.38
N LEU A 92 -8.68 18.45 18.55
CA LEU A 92 -9.35 18.52 19.86
C LEU A 92 -9.55 19.94 20.43
N GLY A 93 -9.30 21.00 19.65
CA GLY A 93 -9.42 22.41 20.10
C GLY A 93 -8.36 22.90 21.10
N ALA A 94 -7.53 22.02 21.69
CA ALA A 94 -6.58 22.37 22.76
C ALA A 94 -5.19 22.87 22.28
N GLY A 95 -5.06 23.34 21.02
CA GLY A 95 -3.84 24.01 20.53
C GLY A 95 -2.54 23.18 20.50
N ARG A 96 -2.58 21.85 20.68
CA ARG A 96 -1.38 21.01 20.55
C ARG A 96 -1.15 20.65 19.08
N LEU A 97 -0.38 21.50 18.40
CA LEU A 97 0.17 21.17 17.07
C LEU A 97 0.91 19.84 17.17
N TRP A 98 0.47 18.83 16.41
CA TRP A 98 1.20 17.58 16.30
C TRP A 98 2.54 17.85 15.61
N ARG A 99 3.63 17.70 16.35
CA ARG A 99 5.00 17.65 15.82
C ARG A 99 5.43 16.19 15.75
N PRO A 100 5.13 15.48 14.66
CA PRO A 100 5.84 14.24 14.44
C PRO A 100 7.32 14.58 14.22
N HIS A 101 8.22 13.77 14.77
CA HIS A 101 9.60 13.75 14.28
C HIS A 101 9.70 13.32 12.80
N LEU A 102 8.58 12.92 12.20
CA LEU A 102 8.42 12.73 10.77
C LEU A 102 8.22 14.10 10.13
N ARG A 103 9.31 14.74 9.68
CA ARG A 103 9.13 15.71 8.61
C ARG A 103 8.46 14.95 7.46
N CYS A 104 7.19 15.21 7.19
CA CYS A 104 6.75 15.36 5.82
C CYS A 104 7.65 16.48 5.27
N ARG A 105 8.86 16.12 4.83
CA ARG A 105 9.68 17.06 4.08
C ARG A 105 8.83 17.39 2.88
N GLN A 106 8.52 18.68 2.77
CA GLN A 106 7.94 19.32 1.60
C GLN A 106 8.29 18.55 0.32
N ILE A 107 7.24 18.28 -0.46
CA ILE A 107 7.30 18.25 -1.92
C ILE A 107 8.27 19.31 -2.45
#